data_AF-A0A1B9B3D1-F1
#
_entry.id   AF-A0A1B9B3D1-F1
#
_cell.length_a   1.000
_cell.length_b   1.000
_cell.length_c   1.000
_cell.angle_alpha   90.00
_cell.angle_beta   90.00
_cell.angle_gamma   90.00
#
_symmetry.space_group_name_H-M   'P 1'
#
loop_
_entity.id
_entity.type
_entity.pdbx_description
1 polymer ?
#
loop_
_entity_poly.entity_id
_entity_poly.type
_entity_poly.pdbx_seq_one_letter_code
_entity_poly.pdbx_strand_id
1 'polypeptide(L)'
;MGNNLYSQTEQDIINCINKIIKAKQQDPHNQSTAPHPLKKMDLESYLETVAAQQSIPFEKQSTPLETVYKVRHEGITVRCKFYYRYTTYYTRHQVTFS
;
A
#
# COMPACT_ATOMS: atom_id res chain seq x y z
N MET A 1 21.48 8.32 -14.62
CA MET A 1 20.68 7.25 -15.25
C MET A 1 20.50 6.15 -14.22
N GLY A 2 19.36 6.12 -13.52
CA GLY A 2 19.11 5.13 -12.46
C GLY A 2 18.46 3.88 -13.04
N ASN A 3 19.17 2.76 -13.04
CA ASN A 3 18.68 1.47 -13.52
C ASN A 3 17.53 0.99 -12.61
N ASN A 4 16.32 0.92 -13.16
CA ASN A 4 15.15 0.35 -12.50
C ASN A 4 15.29 -1.18 -12.53
N LEU A 5 15.93 -1.75 -11.50
CA LEU A 5 16.27 -3.17 -11.34
C LEU A 5 15.09 -4.03 -10.84
N TYR A 6 13.89 -3.79 -11.39
CA TYR A 6 12.69 -4.55 -11.01
C TYR A 6 12.15 -5.30 -12.23
N SER A 7 11.84 -6.58 -12.05
CA SER A 7 11.08 -7.39 -12.99
C SER A 7 9.70 -6.77 -13.26
N GLN A 8 9.09 -7.15 -14.38
CA GLN A 8 7.80 -6.61 -14.81
C GLN A 8 6.71 -6.79 -13.72
N THR A 9 6.68 -7.96 -13.08
CA THR A 9 5.75 -8.29 -11.99
C THR A 9 5.91 -7.34 -10.79
N GLU A 10 7.14 -7.00 -10.43
CA GLU A 10 7.44 -6.09 -9.31
C GLU A 10 6.95 -4.67 -9.60
N GLN A 11 7.17 -4.19 -10.83
CA GLN A 11 6.64 -2.92 -11.30
C GLN A 11 5.11 -2.90 -11.29
N ASP A 12 4.45 -3.99 -11.68
CA ASP A 12 3.00 -4.08 -11.70
C ASP A 12 2.40 -4.02 -10.28
N ILE A 13 3.04 -4.67 -9.30
CA ILE A 13 2.63 -4.60 -7.89
C ILE A 13 2.79 -3.18 -7.34
N ILE A 14 3.92 -2.53 -7.60
CA ILE A 14 4.16 -1.15 -7.18
C ILE A 14 3.13 -0.21 -7.83
N ASN A 15 2.85 -0.39 -9.12
CA ASN A 15 1.87 0.39 -9.85
C ASN A 15 0.45 0.15 -9.32
N CYS A 16 0.11 -1.07 -8.94
CA CYS A 16 -1.18 -1.41 -8.34
C CYS A 16 -1.37 -0.68 -7.00
N ILE A 17 -0.38 -0.74 -6.09
CA ILE A 17 -0.41 -0.03 -4.81
C ILE A 17 -0.51 1.47 -5.04
N ASN A 18 0.28 2.03 -5.96
CA ASN A 18 0.22 3.45 -6.31
C ASN A 18 -1.17 3.87 -6.83
N LYS A 19 -1.79 3.05 -7.69
CA LYS A 19 -3.16 3.30 -8.18
C LYS A 19 -4.18 3.27 -7.05
N ILE A 20 -4.07 2.32 -6.13
CA ILE A 20 -4.94 2.21 -4.95
C ILE A 20 -4.84 3.46 -4.07
N ILE A 21 -3.62 3.88 -3.73
CA ILE A 21 -3.39 5.07 -2.91
C ILE A 21 -3.97 6.31 -3.60
N LYS A 22 -3.72 6.49 -4.90
CA LYS A 22 -4.28 7.60 -5.67
C LYS A 22 -5.80 7.57 -5.71
N ALA A 23 -6.41 6.41 -5.97
CA ALA A 23 -7.85 6.25 -5.99
C ALA A 23 -8.49 6.65 -4.65
N LYS A 24 -7.84 6.32 -3.52
CA LYS A 24 -8.32 6.75 -2.20
C LYS A 24 -8.03 8.22 -1.86
N GLN A 25 -6.97 8.81 -2.38
CA GLN A 25 -6.73 10.24 -2.25
C GLN A 25 -7.67 11.10 -3.11
N GLN A 26 -8.19 10.54 -4.20
CA GLN A 26 -9.07 11.19 -5.18
C GLN A 26 -10.56 10.82 -5.01
N ASP A 27 -10.97 10.29 -3.85
CA ASP A 27 -12.36 9.85 -3.64
C ASP A 27 -13.36 10.94 -4.08
N PRO A 28 -14.22 10.68 -5.10
CA PRO A 28 -15.02 11.69 -5.78
C PRO A 28 -16.10 12.31 -4.89
N HIS A 29 -16.34 11.78 -3.69
CA HIS A 29 -17.20 12.40 -2.69
C HIS A 29 -16.54 13.59 -1.97
N ASN A 30 -15.22 13.76 -2.10
CA ASN A 30 -14.51 14.93 -1.57
C ASN A 30 -14.38 16.00 -2.67
N GLN A 31 -15.13 17.10 -2.52
CA GLN A 31 -15.13 18.25 -3.45
C GLN A 31 -13.84 19.10 -3.40
N SER A 32 -12.73 18.60 -2.84
CA SER A 32 -11.50 19.35 -2.68
C SER A 32 -10.49 19.00 -3.78
N THR A 33 -9.89 20.01 -4.40
CA THR A 33 -8.83 19.88 -5.41
C THR A 33 -7.49 19.45 -4.82
N ALA A 34 -7.34 19.44 -3.49
CA ALA A 34 -6.16 18.97 -2.79
C ALA A 34 -6.28 17.47 -2.42
N PRO A 35 -5.18 16.69 -2.49
CA PRO A 35 -5.21 15.28 -2.09
C PRO A 35 -5.66 15.16 -0.63
N HIS A 36 -6.72 14.40 -0.38
CA HIS A 36 -7.18 14.19 0.99
C HIS A 36 -6.11 13.40 1.77
N PRO A 37 -5.74 13.81 2.99
CA PRO A 37 -4.80 13.07 3.80
C PRO A 37 -5.40 11.70 4.16
N LEU A 38 -4.82 10.66 3.58
CA LEU A 38 -5.28 9.28 3.75
C LEU A 38 -5.02 8.80 5.18
N LYS A 39 -6.06 8.40 5.92
CA LYS A 39 -5.89 7.91 7.30
C LYS A 39 -5.39 6.47 7.32
N LYS A 40 -4.64 6.13 8.36
CA LYS A 40 -4.12 4.79 8.64
C LYS A 40 -5.25 3.75 8.61
N MET A 41 -6.31 3.97 9.38
CA MET A 41 -7.44 3.02 9.46
C MET A 41 -8.12 2.81 8.11
N ASP A 42 -8.33 3.88 7.35
CA ASP A 42 -8.99 3.80 6.04
C ASP A 42 -8.13 3.02 5.04
N LEU A 43 -6.82 3.27 5.03
CA LEU A 43 -5.88 2.56 4.18
C LEU A 43 -5.77 1.07 4.54
N GLU A 44 -5.59 0.75 5.82
CA GLU A 44 -5.47 -0.64 6.26
C GLU A 44 -6.75 -1.43 5.98
N SER A 45 -7.92 -0.87 6.34
CA SER A 45 -9.21 -1.49 6.09
C SER A 45 -9.45 -1.75 4.61
N TYR A 46 -9.07 -0.79 3.75
CA TYR A 46 -9.20 -0.97 2.31
C TYR A 46 -8.30 -2.09 1.78
N LEU A 47 -7.01 -2.11 2.15
CA LEU A 47 -6.07 -3.13 1.71
C LEU A 47 -6.50 -4.53 2.16
N GLU A 48 -6.96 -4.64 3.40
CA GLU A 48 -7.42 -5.91 3.98
C GLU A 48 -8.70 -6.39 3.31
N THR A 49 -9.62 -5.47 2.99
CA THR A 49 -10.83 -5.79 2.22
C THR A 49 -10.49 -6.30 0.83
N VAL A 50 -9.57 -5.63 0.12
CA VAL A 50 -9.13 -6.05 -1.23
C VAL A 50 -8.44 -7.41 -1.16
N ALA A 51 -7.55 -7.62 -0.19
CA ALA A 51 -6.88 -8.89 -0.01
C ALA A 51 -7.88 -10.02 0.29
N ALA A 52 -8.88 -9.77 1.15
CA ALA A 52 -9.95 -10.73 1.43
C ALA A 52 -10.79 -11.06 0.19
N GLN A 53 -11.20 -10.05 -0.59
CA GLN A 53 -11.96 -10.24 -1.83
C GLN A 53 -11.20 -11.08 -2.86
N GLN A 54 -9.88 -10.92 -2.92
CA GLN A 54 -9.02 -11.65 -3.85
C GLN A 54 -8.46 -12.96 -3.25
N SER A 55 -8.87 -13.32 -2.02
CA SER A 55 -8.35 -14.50 -1.29
C SER A 55 -6.82 -14.53 -1.20
N ILE A 56 -6.20 -13.35 -1.05
CA ILE A 56 -4.74 -13.21 -0.92
C ILE A 56 -4.36 -13.34 0.56
N PRO A 57 -3.64 -14.40 0.97
CA PRO A 57 -3.16 -14.51 2.34
C PRO A 57 -2.02 -13.52 2.60
N PHE A 58 -2.05 -12.86 3.75
CA PHE A 58 -1.01 -11.91 4.17
C PHE A 58 -0.70 -12.01 5.67
N GLU A 59 0.55 -11.72 6.03
CA GLU A 59 0.98 -11.47 7.40
C GLU A 59 0.98 -9.95 7.63
N LYS A 60 0.32 -9.46 8.69
CA LYS A 60 0.30 -8.03 9.07
C LYS A 60 1.12 -7.80 10.33
N GLN A 61 1.95 -6.75 10.31
CA GLN A 61 2.61 -6.19 11.50
C GLN A 61 2.30 -4.69 11.55
N SER A 62 1.65 -4.22 12.60
CA SER A 62 1.29 -2.81 12.73
C SER A 62 1.84 -2.19 14.01
N THR A 63 2.38 -0.99 13.87
CA THR A 63 2.86 -0.12 14.94
C THR A 63 2.19 1.26 14.77
N PRO A 64 2.32 2.18 15.74
CA PRO A 64 1.77 3.53 15.58
C PRO A 64 2.33 4.28 14.36
N LEU A 65 3.59 4.02 13.96
CA LEU A 65 4.28 4.78 12.90
C LEU A 65 4.44 4.03 11.59
N GLU A 66 4.25 2.72 11.58
CA GLU A 66 4.32 1.91 10.37
C GLU A 66 3.41 0.69 10.41
N THR A 67 2.98 0.24 9.23
CA THR A 67 2.31 -1.05 9.04
C THR A 67 2.97 -1.78 7.89
N VAL A 68 3.28 -3.05 8.10
CA VAL A 68 3.92 -3.93 7.14
C VAL A 68 2.96 -5.06 6.80
N TYR A 69 2.64 -5.18 5.52
CA TYR A 69 1.97 -6.34 4.94
C TYR A 69 3.00 -7.19 4.23
N LYS A 70 2.96 -8.49 4.48
CA LYS A 70 3.83 -9.47 3.82
C LYS A 70 2.97 -10.52 3.14
N VAL A 71 3.14 -10.64 1.84
CA VAL A 71 2.40 -11.57 0.98
C VAL A 71 3.40 -12.54 0.38
N ARG A 72 3.06 -13.83 0.35
CA ARG A 72 3.85 -14.83 -0.37
C ARG A 72 3.09 -15.22 -1.64
N HIS A 73 3.76 -15.13 -2.78
CA HIS A 73 3.20 -15.52 -4.07
C HIS A 73 4.30 -16.20 -4.90
N GLU A 74 4.04 -17.44 -5.33
CA GLU A 74 4.93 -18.22 -6.23
C GLU A 74 6.41 -18.27 -5.80
N GLY A 75 6.66 -18.39 -4.50
CA GLY A 75 8.01 -18.45 -3.94
C GLY A 75 8.68 -17.08 -3.71
N ILE A 76 8.05 -16.00 -4.15
CA ILE A 76 8.48 -14.62 -3.89
C ILE A 76 7.71 -14.08 -2.68
N THR A 77 8.43 -13.46 -1.75
CA THR A 77 7.84 -12.73 -0.64
C THR A 77 7.83 -11.24 -0.96
N VAL A 78 6.63 -10.69 -1.06
CA VAL A 78 6.40 -9.25 -1.22
C VAL A 78 6.17 -8.64 0.15
N ARG A 79 6.93 -7.60 0.49
CA ARG A 79 6.76 -6.80 1.70
C ARG A 79 6.37 -5.38 1.32
N CYS A 80 5.19 -4.95 1.75
CA CYS A 80 4.71 -3.59 1.60
C CYS A 80 4.66 -2.90 2.96
N LYS A 81 5.49 -1.87 3.13
CA LYS A 81 5.57 -1.07 4.36
C LYS A 81 4.96 0.30 4.13
N PHE A 82 4.00 0.67 4.95
CA PHE A 82 3.34 1.97 4.98
C PHE A 82 3.82 2.75 6.19
N TYR A 83 4.12 4.04 6.00
CA TYR A 83 4.59 4.92 7.07
C TYR A 83 3.56 6.00 7.37
N TYR A 84 3.40 6.33 8.66
CA TYR A 84 2.41 7.27 9.16
C TYR A 84 3.04 8.45 9.91
N ARG A 85 2.42 9.63 9.77
CA ARG A 85 2.70 10.83 10.56
C ARG A 85 1.59 11.03 11.59
N TYR A 86 1.97 11.47 12.78
CA TYR A 86 1.04 11.68 13.91
C TYR A 86 0.19 10.45 14.20
N THR A 87 0.74 9.26 13.94
CA THR A 87 0.10 7.94 14.07
C THR A 87 -1.21 7.74 13.29
N THR A 88 -1.58 8.71 12.45
CA THR A 88 -2.93 8.81 11.90
C THR A 88 -2.93 8.92 10.40
N TYR A 89 -1.95 9.60 9.80
CA TYR A 89 -1.98 9.94 8.38
C TYR A 89 -0.87 9.24 7.62
N TYR A 90 -1.23 8.57 6.53
CA TYR A 90 -0.29 8.00 5.58
C TYR A 90 0.61 9.09 5.00
N THR A 91 1.89 8.74 4.81
CA THR A 91 2.89 9.62 4.20
C THR A 91 3.51 9.02 2.95
N ARG A 92 4.06 7.82 3.09
CA ARG A 92 4.75 7.10 2.02
C ARG A 92 4.65 5.61 2.26
N HIS A 93 4.98 4.83 1.23
CA HIS A 93 5.15 3.40 1.35
C HIS A 93 6.46 2.96 0.69
N GLN A 94 6.86 1.74 0.98
CA GLN A 94 8.00 1.06 0.39
C GLN A 94 7.59 -0.38 0.09
N VAL A 95 7.93 -0.85 -1.11
CA VAL A 95 7.73 -2.25 -1.51
C VAL A 95 9.10 -2.90 -1.68
N THR A 96 9.28 -4.07 -1.09
CA THR A 96 10.50 -4.87 -1.21
C THR A 96 10.14 -6.30 -1.56
N PHE A 97 10.96 -6.93 -2.40
CA PHE A 97 10.80 -8.31 -2.86
C PHE A 97 11.98 -9.13 -2.34
N SER A 98 11.71 -10.34 -1.87
CA SER A 98 12.69 -11.25 -1.28
C SER A 98 12.36 -12.70 -1.56
#